data_AF-A0A842RLX9-F1
#
_entry.id   AF-A0A842RLX9-F1
#
_cell.length_a   1.000
_cell.length_b   1.000
_cell.length_c   1.000
_cell.angle_alpha   90.00
_cell.angle_beta   90.00
_cell.angle_gamma   90.00
#
_symmetry.space_group_name_H-M   'P 1'
#
loop_
_entity.id
_entity.type
_entity.pdbx_description
1 polymer ?
#
loop_
_entity_poly.entity_id
_entity_poly.type
_entity_poly.pdbx_seq_one_letter_code
_entity_poly.pdbx_strand_id
1 'polypeptide(L)'
;MTLNRTNKKTLRFSVLCGFLASIFLLGLILFQPITTPNIKNFESSEVGNSSQIIPQGTVTITEIGQFSDGTGEAYIVDIQDNLAFVADLGDGLEIINISDPTNPTEIGSFNDGTGEAWGVTVNGDFAYVAEYDEGLEIVNISDPTNPQEVGDYQWDNDNVCYAAINGDYAFVSNGQYGFEVLNISDPTNPTEISHYDIETGGFAFNSVIRGDYAYLANDAGGMEIVDISDPTNITQVGLYNDGGDGKAWHITIRDDHAFVADCQDGLEIIDISDPSNPTEVGQYDPGDPPACSVGLKGNYAVMAFDIEGITVVDISDLSNPTEVQVYNDEGAGLAYFVMLVNDIAYIAEGPAGLEILQVFTDFDDDGISDSEETIPGEDGYITDPEDPDSDDDGLDDLEETTSGSDGFLTDPTDEDSDDDGFTDGEEASAGTDPNDPGDMPSTTSPPETTTPPETTTPPETTTTPTDFTDIPSGLISGFTLAILPLGLLGVTLLTILFVNKRKKKRNL
;
A
#
# COMPACT_ATOMS: atom_id res chain seq x y z
N MET A 1 -44.58 53.79 -0.22
CA MET A 1 -43.70 53.44 -1.35
C MET A 1 -42.34 53.08 -0.80
N THR A 2 -42.17 51.77 -0.61
CA THR A 2 -41.02 50.98 -1.07
C THR A 2 -39.62 51.59 -1.16
N LEU A 3 -38.71 50.91 -0.44
CA LEU A 3 -37.48 50.24 -0.90
C LEU A 3 -36.12 50.82 -0.45
N ASN A 4 -35.40 49.95 0.29
CA ASN A 4 -33.96 49.66 0.23
C ASN A 4 -32.95 50.77 0.64
N ARG A 5 -31.80 50.49 1.26
CA ARG A 5 -30.87 49.37 1.07
C ARG A 5 -29.77 49.39 2.17
N THR A 6 -29.31 48.20 2.56
CA THR A 6 -27.90 47.81 2.86
C THR A 6 -27.05 48.40 4.02
N ASN A 7 -26.60 47.46 4.86
CA ASN A 7 -25.20 47.08 5.20
C ASN A 7 -24.35 47.75 6.32
N LYS A 8 -23.78 46.82 7.11
CA LYS A 8 -22.38 46.68 7.61
C LYS A 8 -21.99 47.19 9.01
N LYS A 9 -21.63 46.18 9.82
CA LYS A 9 -20.36 45.98 10.59
C LYS A 9 -20.23 46.52 12.04
N THR A 10 -20.28 45.54 12.96
CA THR A 10 -19.30 45.17 14.03
C THR A 10 -18.73 46.21 15.01
N LEU A 11 -18.76 45.90 16.32
CA LEU A 11 -17.55 45.76 17.18
C LEU A 11 -17.80 45.23 18.62
N ARG A 12 -17.06 44.15 18.95
CA ARG A 12 -16.30 43.80 20.20
C ARG A 12 -16.98 43.47 21.53
N PHE A 13 -16.59 42.32 22.10
CA PHE A 13 -16.27 42.15 23.52
C PHE A 13 -14.98 41.33 23.71
N SER A 14 -14.32 41.60 24.84
CA SER A 14 -12.99 41.15 25.27
C SER A 14 -13.08 40.49 26.64
N VAL A 15 -12.33 39.41 26.94
CA VAL A 15 -11.84 39.07 28.30
C VAL A 15 -10.55 38.24 28.19
N LEU A 16 -9.60 38.49 29.10
CA LEU A 16 -8.33 37.79 29.29
C LEU A 16 -8.22 37.29 30.75
N CYS A 17 -7.57 36.13 30.93
CA CYS A 17 -6.64 35.72 32.01
C CYS A 17 -7.11 34.81 33.19
N GLY A 18 -6.35 33.72 33.44
CA GLY A 18 -6.20 33.07 34.76
C GLY A 18 -5.64 31.63 34.78
N PHE A 19 -4.37 31.45 35.19
CA PHE A 19 -3.61 30.20 35.44
C PHE A 19 -3.94 29.49 36.78
N LEU A 20 -3.74 28.15 36.90
CA LEU A 20 -2.94 27.44 37.94
C LEU A 20 -2.96 25.88 37.79
N ALA A 21 -1.94 25.22 38.36
CA ALA A 21 -1.40 23.90 38.01
C ALA A 21 -1.54 22.76 39.07
N SER A 22 -1.24 21.52 38.61
CA SER A 22 -0.61 20.34 39.29
C SER A 22 -1.49 19.23 39.92
N ILE A 23 -1.23 17.94 39.55
CA ILE A 23 -0.74 16.81 40.42
C ILE A 23 -0.59 15.49 39.60
N PHE A 24 0.51 14.77 39.86
CA PHE A 24 0.92 13.42 39.38
C PHE A 24 0.08 12.26 39.97
N LEU A 25 -0.10 11.16 39.21
CA LEU A 25 -0.01 9.80 39.73
C LEU A 25 0.41 8.78 38.67
N LEU A 26 1.48 8.03 38.96
CA LEU A 26 2.01 6.88 38.22
C LEU A 26 1.00 5.71 38.20
N GLY A 27 0.78 5.13 37.03
CA GLY A 27 0.19 3.81 36.84
C GLY A 27 0.99 3.04 35.80
N LEU A 28 1.79 2.08 36.25
CA LEU A 28 2.54 1.14 35.42
C LEU A 28 1.52 0.20 34.76
N ILE A 29 1.31 0.30 33.46
CA ILE A 29 0.59 -0.72 32.66
C ILE A 29 1.63 -1.39 31.78
N LEU A 30 1.71 -2.71 31.92
CA LEU A 30 2.52 -3.59 31.09
C LEU A 30 1.93 -3.58 29.68
N PHE A 31 2.57 -2.89 28.74
CA PHE A 31 2.32 -3.12 27.32
C PHE A 31 2.77 -4.54 27.00
N GLN A 32 1.82 -5.41 26.66
CA GLN A 32 2.11 -6.62 25.89
C GLN A 32 2.31 -6.17 24.44
N PRO A 33 3.25 -6.77 23.68
CA PRO A 33 3.38 -6.47 22.26
C PRO A 33 2.03 -6.74 21.58
N ILE A 34 1.54 -5.74 20.85
CA ILE A 34 0.41 -5.87 19.94
C ILE A 34 0.86 -6.89 18.89
N THR A 35 0.22 -8.06 18.87
CA THR A 35 0.28 -8.96 17.74
C THR A 35 -0.39 -8.24 16.58
N THR A 36 0.35 -8.03 15.49
CA THR A 36 -0.14 -7.42 14.24
C THR A 36 -1.43 -8.12 13.78
N PRO A 37 -2.59 -7.45 13.83
CA PRO A 37 -3.75 -7.88 13.05
C PRO A 37 -3.43 -7.64 11.57
N ASN A 38 -4.00 -8.46 10.68
CA ASN A 38 -3.89 -8.29 9.22
C ASN A 38 -4.16 -6.84 8.83
N ILE A 39 -3.14 -6.17 8.33
CA ILE A 39 -3.20 -4.85 7.74
C ILE A 39 -3.88 -5.04 6.38
N LYS A 40 -5.02 -4.39 6.15
CA LYS A 40 -5.55 -4.16 4.79
C LYS A 40 -5.22 -2.72 4.41
N ASN A 41 -3.96 -2.50 4.08
CA ASN A 41 -3.55 -1.41 3.22
C ASN A 41 -2.95 -2.07 1.99
N PHE A 42 -2.90 -1.35 0.88
CA PHE A 42 -2.35 -1.78 -0.40
C PHE A 42 -0.83 -2.08 -0.33
N GLU A 43 -0.42 -3.01 0.53
CA GLU A 43 0.79 -3.78 0.33
C GLU A 43 0.47 -4.73 -0.83
N SER A 44 1.10 -4.51 -1.99
CA SER A 44 1.23 -5.57 -2.99
C SER A 44 1.79 -6.78 -2.24
N SER A 45 1.02 -7.87 -2.20
CA SER A 45 1.35 -9.06 -1.43
C SER A 45 2.49 -9.82 -2.08
N GLU A 46 3.72 -9.35 -2.00
CA GLU A 46 4.89 -10.07 -2.52
C GLU A 46 6.05 -9.94 -1.54
N VAL A 47 6.37 -11.07 -0.89
CA VAL A 47 7.60 -11.25 -0.11
C VAL A 47 8.57 -12.00 -1.02
N GLY A 48 9.48 -11.28 -1.67
CA GLY A 48 10.53 -11.88 -2.49
C GLY A 48 11.85 -11.16 -2.32
N ASN A 49 12.68 -11.60 -1.37
CA ASN A 49 14.04 -11.11 -1.20
C ASN A 49 15.00 -12.02 -1.99
N SER A 50 15.24 -11.74 -3.28
CA SER A 50 16.37 -12.30 -4.03
C SER A 50 16.57 -11.53 -5.33
N SER A 51 17.83 -11.38 -5.73
CA SER A 51 18.26 -10.73 -6.97
C SER A 51 18.04 -11.60 -8.23
N GLN A 52 16.92 -12.31 -8.30
CA GLN A 52 16.52 -13.08 -9.48
C GLN A 52 15.89 -12.12 -10.50
N ILE A 53 16.31 -12.28 -11.76
CA ILE A 53 15.73 -11.56 -12.89
C ILE A 53 14.41 -12.29 -13.17
N ILE A 54 13.33 -11.84 -12.54
CA ILE A 54 11.98 -12.30 -12.89
C ILE A 54 11.77 -11.94 -14.37
N PRO A 55 11.31 -12.88 -15.22
CA PRO A 55 11.01 -12.58 -16.61
C PRO A 55 10.03 -11.41 -16.74
N GLN A 56 10.05 -10.75 -17.90
CA GLN A 56 9.10 -9.68 -18.17
C GLN A 56 7.81 -10.29 -18.69
N GLY A 57 6.81 -10.43 -17.82
CA GLY A 57 5.49 -10.90 -18.20
C GLY A 57 4.93 -10.22 -19.45
N THR A 58 4.16 -10.99 -20.21
CA THR A 58 3.49 -10.49 -21.40
C THR A 58 2.39 -9.49 -21.00
N VAL A 59 2.67 -8.20 -21.22
CA VAL A 59 1.70 -7.11 -21.04
C VAL A 59 0.79 -7.03 -22.27
N THR A 60 -0.50 -7.35 -22.07
CA THR A 60 -1.55 -7.20 -23.08
C THR A 60 -2.81 -6.63 -22.45
N ILE A 61 -3.05 -5.35 -22.67
CA ILE A 61 -4.24 -4.68 -22.12
C ILE A 61 -5.47 -4.97 -22.99
N THR A 62 -6.50 -5.56 -22.38
CA THR A 62 -7.80 -5.83 -23.00
C THR A 62 -8.93 -5.45 -22.05
N GLU A 63 -9.86 -4.60 -22.50
CA GLU A 63 -11.13 -4.39 -21.80
C GLU A 63 -11.93 -5.69 -21.78
N ILE A 64 -12.21 -6.17 -20.57
CA ILE A 64 -12.98 -7.40 -20.36
C ILE A 64 -14.39 -7.13 -19.85
N GLY A 65 -14.61 -6.00 -19.17
CA GLY A 65 -15.95 -5.59 -18.76
C GLY A 65 -16.03 -4.14 -18.27
N GLN A 66 -17.26 -3.66 -18.13
CA GLN A 66 -17.57 -2.31 -17.67
C GLN A 66 -18.91 -2.31 -16.93
N PHE A 67 -19.03 -1.47 -15.90
CA PHE A 67 -20.29 -1.16 -15.23
C PHE A 67 -20.50 0.34 -15.09
N SER A 68 -21.71 0.80 -15.41
CA SER A 68 -22.17 2.17 -15.13
C SER A 68 -23.69 2.15 -14.92
N ASP A 69 -24.17 2.84 -13.89
CA ASP A 69 -25.59 3.06 -13.65
C ASP A 69 -26.16 4.23 -14.52
N GLY A 70 -25.26 4.99 -15.16
CA GLY A 70 -25.55 6.14 -16.03
C GLY A 70 -25.66 7.48 -15.30
N THR A 71 -25.36 7.51 -14.01
CA THR A 71 -25.20 8.69 -13.15
C THR A 71 -23.83 8.64 -12.47
N GLY A 72 -23.62 9.46 -11.44
CA GLY A 72 -22.37 9.43 -10.70
C GLY A 72 -21.13 9.97 -11.41
N GLU A 73 -20.04 9.95 -10.66
CA GLU A 73 -18.66 10.00 -11.12
C GLU A 73 -17.85 9.08 -10.20
N ALA A 74 -17.32 7.96 -10.71
CA ALA A 74 -16.55 7.00 -9.94
C ALA A 74 -15.14 7.54 -9.64
N TYR A 75 -14.78 7.72 -8.36
CA TYR A 75 -13.49 8.29 -7.94
C TYR A 75 -12.50 7.25 -7.43
N ILE A 76 -12.94 6.34 -6.55
CA ILE A 76 -12.10 5.30 -5.95
C ILE A 76 -12.87 3.99 -5.98
N VAL A 77 -12.17 2.90 -6.28
CA VAL A 77 -12.67 1.53 -6.15
C VAL A 77 -11.83 0.77 -5.14
N ASP A 78 -12.49 0.00 -4.28
CA ASP A 78 -11.87 -1.01 -3.43
C ASP A 78 -12.47 -2.39 -3.72
N ILE A 79 -11.67 -3.45 -3.60
CA ILE A 79 -12.05 -4.81 -3.98
C ILE A 79 -11.97 -5.71 -2.76
N GLN A 80 -13.07 -6.41 -2.46
CA GLN A 80 -13.09 -7.48 -1.47
C GLN A 80 -13.80 -8.71 -2.03
N ASP A 81 -13.06 -9.81 -2.09
CA ASP A 81 -13.51 -11.07 -2.70
C ASP A 81 -13.95 -10.84 -4.15
N ASN A 82 -15.22 -11.14 -4.48
CA ASN A 82 -15.80 -10.97 -5.81
C ASN A 82 -16.65 -9.70 -5.92
N LEU A 83 -16.38 -8.68 -5.09
CA LEU A 83 -17.14 -7.43 -5.07
C LEU A 83 -16.19 -6.24 -5.25
N ALA A 84 -16.61 -5.32 -6.13
CA ALA A 84 -16.06 -3.98 -6.23
C ALA A 84 -16.96 -3.00 -5.47
N PHE A 85 -16.35 -2.15 -4.67
CA PHE A 85 -16.98 -1.10 -3.90
C PHE A 85 -16.50 0.23 -4.48
N VAL A 86 -17.41 1.01 -5.04
CA VAL A 86 -17.07 2.23 -5.76
C VAL A 86 -17.61 3.43 -5.00
N ALA A 87 -16.73 4.39 -4.70
CA ALA A 87 -17.13 5.72 -4.27
C ALA A 87 -17.49 6.54 -5.51
N ASP A 88 -18.78 6.83 -5.66
CA ASP A 88 -19.39 7.35 -6.89
C ASP A 88 -19.98 8.75 -6.71
N LEU A 89 -19.21 9.64 -6.08
CA LEU A 89 -19.54 11.04 -5.83
C LEU A 89 -20.97 11.21 -5.30
N GLY A 90 -21.89 11.77 -6.09
CA GLY A 90 -23.24 12.09 -5.66
C GLY A 90 -24.15 10.87 -5.51
N ASP A 91 -23.76 9.72 -6.05
CA ASP A 91 -24.49 8.45 -5.95
C ASP A 91 -24.04 7.59 -4.76
N GLY A 92 -22.96 7.99 -4.07
CA GLY A 92 -22.55 7.41 -2.79
C GLY A 92 -21.68 6.16 -2.97
N LEU A 93 -22.00 5.09 -2.24
CA LEU A 93 -21.32 3.80 -2.35
C LEU A 93 -22.10 2.86 -3.28
N GLU A 94 -21.47 2.40 -4.36
CA GLU A 94 -21.96 1.30 -5.18
C GLU A 94 -21.27 -0.02 -4.84
N ILE A 95 -22.00 -1.13 -4.88
CA ILE A 95 -21.48 -2.48 -4.64
C ILE A 95 -21.77 -3.36 -5.86
N ILE A 96 -20.72 -3.69 -6.60
CA ILE A 96 -20.77 -4.35 -7.89
C ILE A 96 -20.22 -5.77 -7.74
N ASN A 97 -20.99 -6.76 -8.14
CA ASN A 97 -20.52 -8.14 -8.26
C ASN A 97 -19.65 -8.30 -9.51
N ILE A 98 -18.43 -8.74 -9.29
CA ILE A 98 -17.37 -8.94 -10.29
C ILE A 98 -16.90 -10.41 -10.35
N SER A 99 -17.68 -11.36 -9.81
CA SER A 99 -17.38 -12.81 -9.92
C SER A 99 -17.29 -13.31 -11.37
N ASP A 100 -17.95 -12.61 -12.30
CA ASP A 100 -17.69 -12.68 -13.74
C ASP A 100 -17.31 -11.27 -14.19
N PRO A 101 -16.01 -10.96 -14.33
CA PRO A 101 -15.55 -9.61 -14.69
C PRO A 101 -16.01 -9.20 -16.09
N THR A 102 -16.49 -10.14 -16.92
CA THR A 102 -17.03 -9.83 -18.25
C THR A 102 -18.49 -9.38 -18.24
N ASN A 103 -19.16 -9.54 -17.11
CA ASN A 103 -20.55 -9.12 -16.91
C ASN A 103 -20.75 -8.64 -15.46
N PRO A 104 -20.12 -7.51 -15.08
CA PRO A 104 -20.27 -6.94 -13.76
C PRO A 104 -21.72 -6.46 -13.54
N THR A 105 -22.22 -6.60 -12.31
CA THR A 105 -23.60 -6.21 -11.97
C THR A 105 -23.69 -5.59 -10.59
N GLU A 106 -24.30 -4.42 -10.46
CA GLU A 106 -24.64 -3.85 -9.15
C GLU A 106 -25.60 -4.78 -8.39
N ILE A 107 -25.26 -5.06 -7.13
CA ILE A 107 -26.07 -5.88 -6.22
C ILE A 107 -26.60 -5.08 -5.03
N GLY A 108 -26.05 -3.91 -4.76
CA GLY A 108 -26.49 -3.00 -3.71
C GLY A 108 -25.78 -1.65 -3.81
N SER A 109 -26.35 -0.66 -3.14
CA SER A 109 -25.82 0.70 -3.05
C SER A 109 -26.26 1.36 -1.75
N PHE A 110 -25.48 2.32 -1.27
CA PHE A 110 -25.79 3.13 -0.10
C PHE A 110 -25.55 4.61 -0.42
N ASN A 111 -26.57 5.43 -0.13
CA ASN A 111 -26.52 6.87 -0.27
C ASN A 111 -27.55 7.47 0.69
N ASP A 112 -27.10 8.30 1.62
CA ASP A 112 -27.96 8.92 2.63
C ASP A 112 -28.68 10.19 2.12
N GLY A 113 -28.31 10.64 0.91
CA GLY A 113 -28.80 11.82 0.21
C GLY A 113 -28.00 13.09 0.51
N THR A 114 -26.87 12.96 1.18
CA THR A 114 -25.94 14.02 1.53
C THR A 114 -24.52 13.66 1.06
N GLY A 115 -23.60 14.61 1.18
CA GLY A 115 -22.20 14.40 0.81
C GLY A 115 -21.90 14.13 -0.67
N GLU A 116 -20.61 13.87 -0.90
CA GLU A 116 -20.04 13.42 -2.16
C GLU A 116 -19.01 12.35 -1.79
N ALA A 117 -19.22 11.09 -2.20
CA ALA A 117 -18.32 9.99 -1.89
C ALA A 117 -17.04 10.10 -2.75
N TRP A 118 -15.92 10.44 -2.11
CA TRP A 118 -14.62 10.61 -2.77
C TRP A 118 -13.72 9.39 -2.59
N GLY A 119 -13.90 8.65 -1.49
CA GLY A 119 -13.09 7.49 -1.18
C GLY A 119 -13.88 6.40 -0.50
N VAL A 120 -13.44 5.17 -0.72
CA VAL A 120 -13.98 4.00 -0.04
C VAL A 120 -12.83 3.10 0.38
N THR A 121 -12.96 2.47 1.54
CA THR A 121 -12.08 1.40 2.00
C THR A 121 -12.91 0.35 2.72
N VAL A 122 -12.64 -0.92 2.45
CA VAL A 122 -13.43 -2.05 2.92
C VAL A 122 -12.61 -2.93 3.84
N ASN A 123 -13.11 -3.14 5.06
CA ASN A 123 -12.49 -4.02 6.04
C ASN A 123 -13.53 -4.98 6.63
N GLY A 124 -13.57 -6.20 6.09
CA GLY A 124 -14.48 -7.25 6.55
C GLY A 124 -15.93 -6.89 6.27
N ASP A 125 -16.72 -6.71 7.33
CA ASP A 125 -18.16 -6.43 7.23
C ASP A 125 -18.48 -4.93 7.10
N PHE A 126 -17.49 -4.06 6.95
CA PHE A 126 -17.68 -2.61 6.89
C PHE A 126 -17.00 -1.98 5.66
N ALA A 127 -17.71 -1.03 5.05
CA ALA A 127 -17.15 -0.04 4.14
C ALA A 127 -17.06 1.31 4.87
N TYR A 128 -15.93 1.98 4.71
CA TYR A 128 -15.64 3.30 5.27
C TYR A 128 -15.63 4.28 4.10
N VAL A 129 -16.65 5.14 4.04
CA VAL A 129 -16.90 6.04 2.92
C VAL A 129 -16.48 7.45 3.32
N ALA A 130 -15.47 7.97 2.64
CA ALA A 130 -15.00 9.34 2.78
C ALA A 130 -15.95 10.25 1.98
N GLU A 131 -16.79 11.00 2.69
CA GLU A 131 -17.70 11.97 2.10
C GLU A 131 -17.16 13.38 2.26
N TYR A 132 -16.78 14.02 1.15
CA TYR A 132 -15.98 15.23 1.13
C TYR A 132 -16.45 16.32 2.10
N ASP A 133 -17.74 16.63 2.10
CA ASP A 133 -18.35 17.68 2.93
C ASP A 133 -19.04 17.13 4.21
N GLU A 134 -19.12 15.81 4.40
CA GLU A 134 -19.90 15.16 5.49
C GLU A 134 -19.07 14.19 6.36
N GLY A 135 -17.76 14.08 6.13
CA GLY A 135 -16.83 13.39 7.02
C GLY A 135 -16.60 11.93 6.63
N LEU A 136 -16.57 11.03 7.63
CA LEU A 136 -16.40 9.60 7.41
C LEU A 136 -17.67 8.85 7.81
N GLU A 137 -18.29 8.16 6.86
CA GLU A 137 -19.39 7.23 7.11
C GLU A 137 -18.89 5.80 7.25
N ILE A 138 -19.53 5.03 8.13
CA ILE A 138 -19.25 3.61 8.35
C ILE A 138 -20.51 2.82 8.00
N VAL A 139 -20.43 2.06 6.90
CA VAL A 139 -21.53 1.30 6.32
C VAL A 139 -21.31 -0.19 6.58
N ASN A 140 -22.28 -0.85 7.20
CA ASN A 140 -22.29 -2.31 7.32
C ASN A 140 -22.68 -2.93 5.98
N ILE A 141 -21.80 -3.80 5.49
CA ILE A 141 -21.90 -4.52 4.21
C ILE A 141 -21.92 -6.05 4.39
N SER A 142 -22.18 -6.55 5.60
CA SER A 142 -22.31 -7.99 5.87
C SER A 142 -23.41 -8.66 5.04
N ASP A 143 -24.42 -7.89 4.62
CA ASP A 143 -25.30 -8.20 3.50
C ASP A 143 -25.09 -7.14 2.41
N PRO A 144 -24.25 -7.40 1.39
CA PRO A 144 -23.91 -6.41 0.37
C PRO A 144 -25.12 -6.02 -0.51
N THR A 145 -26.23 -6.77 -0.44
CA THR A 145 -27.47 -6.41 -1.16
C THR A 145 -28.34 -5.42 -0.40
N ASN A 146 -28.02 -5.16 0.86
CA ASN A 146 -28.72 -4.22 1.72
C ASN A 146 -27.73 -3.53 2.67
N PRO A 147 -26.78 -2.73 2.14
CA PRO A 147 -25.84 -1.99 2.96
C PRO A 147 -26.56 -0.98 3.85
N GLN A 148 -26.06 -0.76 5.07
CA GLN A 148 -26.68 0.15 6.04
C GLN A 148 -25.61 0.90 6.84
N GLU A 149 -25.72 2.22 6.90
CA GLU A 149 -24.95 3.03 7.85
C GLU A 149 -25.11 2.53 9.29
N VAL A 150 -24.00 2.45 10.01
CA VAL A 150 -23.95 2.09 11.43
C VAL A 150 -23.37 3.19 12.30
N GLY A 151 -22.59 4.11 11.73
CA GLY A 151 -22.06 5.28 12.42
C GLY A 151 -21.33 6.23 11.47
N ASP A 152 -21.12 7.45 11.94
CA ASP A 152 -20.50 8.54 11.22
C ASP A 152 -19.54 9.32 12.13
N TYR A 153 -18.57 10.02 11.54
CA TYR A 153 -17.79 11.04 12.21
C TYR A 153 -17.64 12.27 11.33
N GLN A 154 -18.18 13.40 11.80
CA GLN A 154 -18.11 14.70 11.14
C GLN A 154 -17.24 15.67 11.94
N TRP A 155 -16.45 16.50 11.26
CA TRP A 155 -15.79 17.65 11.87
C TRP A 155 -16.54 18.96 11.55
N ASP A 156 -16.17 20.05 12.24
CA ASP A 156 -16.80 21.36 12.02
C ASP A 156 -16.55 21.94 10.61
N ASN A 157 -15.51 21.44 9.92
CA ASN A 157 -15.28 21.66 8.49
C ASN A 157 -14.53 20.42 7.94
N ASP A 158 -15.07 19.82 6.90
CA ASP A 158 -14.54 18.59 6.30
C ASP A 158 -14.18 18.81 4.84
N ASN A 159 -13.08 18.18 4.43
CA ASN A 159 -12.69 17.91 3.06
C ASN A 159 -12.15 16.46 3.05
N VAL A 160 -12.96 15.51 3.52
CA VAL A 160 -12.50 14.12 3.73
C VAL A 160 -12.37 13.41 2.39
N CYS A 161 -11.15 13.04 2.03
CA CYS A 161 -10.86 12.45 0.72
C CYS A 161 -10.66 10.93 0.78
N TYR A 162 -10.08 10.45 1.88
CA TYR A 162 -9.75 9.03 2.02
C TYR A 162 -9.57 8.63 3.48
N ALA A 163 -9.80 7.35 3.79
CA ALA A 163 -9.57 6.78 5.12
C ALA A 163 -8.91 5.41 5.03
N ALA A 164 -7.63 5.31 5.41
CA ALA A 164 -6.93 4.05 5.55
C ALA A 164 -7.31 3.36 6.88
N ILE A 165 -7.50 2.03 6.86
CA ILE A 165 -8.00 1.27 8.01
C ILE A 165 -6.95 0.29 8.52
N ASN A 166 -6.57 0.41 9.80
CA ASN A 166 -5.65 -0.54 10.45
C ASN A 166 -6.16 -0.92 11.84
N GLY A 167 -6.77 -2.11 11.91
CA GLY A 167 -7.36 -2.65 13.13
C GLY A 167 -8.48 -1.75 13.67
N ASP A 168 -8.30 -1.24 14.88
CA ASP A 168 -9.28 -0.40 15.59
C ASP A 168 -9.19 1.09 15.20
N TYR A 169 -8.40 1.44 14.19
CA TYR A 169 -8.13 2.83 13.81
C TYR A 169 -8.47 3.12 12.35
N ALA A 170 -9.10 4.28 12.12
CA ALA A 170 -9.18 4.91 10.81
C ALA A 170 -8.24 6.11 10.76
N PHE A 171 -7.46 6.18 9.69
CA PHE A 171 -6.46 7.21 9.41
C PHE A 171 -6.96 8.04 8.24
N VAL A 172 -7.47 9.24 8.53
CA VAL A 172 -8.30 10.00 7.61
C VAL A 172 -7.51 11.16 7.02
N SER A 173 -7.44 11.19 5.70
CA SER A 173 -6.94 12.32 4.90
C SER A 173 -8.05 13.36 4.78
N ASN A 174 -7.99 14.42 5.59
CA ASN A 174 -9.00 15.48 5.67
C ASN A 174 -8.57 16.74 4.89
N GLY A 175 -8.06 16.54 3.67
CA GLY A 175 -7.70 17.61 2.75
C GLY A 175 -6.83 18.70 3.38
N GLN A 176 -7.32 19.94 3.37
CA GLN A 176 -6.61 21.11 3.92
C GLN A 176 -6.56 21.15 5.46
N TYR A 177 -7.33 20.31 6.14
CA TYR A 177 -7.37 20.21 7.60
C TYR A 177 -6.36 19.19 8.13
N GLY A 178 -5.79 18.39 7.25
CA GLY A 178 -4.62 17.58 7.53
C GLY A 178 -4.95 16.11 7.66
N PHE A 179 -4.40 15.48 8.70
CA PHE A 179 -4.48 14.03 8.90
C PHE A 179 -5.00 13.71 10.29
N GLU A 180 -6.02 12.88 10.36
CA GLU A 180 -6.81 12.61 11.56
C GLU A 180 -6.76 11.12 11.91
N VAL A 181 -6.81 10.80 13.20
CA VAL A 181 -6.89 9.42 13.69
C VAL A 181 -8.16 9.23 14.49
N LEU A 182 -9.02 8.33 14.03
CA LEU A 182 -10.25 7.94 14.71
C LEU A 182 -10.09 6.56 15.35
N ASN A 183 -10.69 6.37 16.52
CA ASN A 183 -10.98 5.06 17.08
C ASN A 183 -12.28 4.56 16.45
N ILE A 184 -12.23 3.38 15.84
CA ILE A 184 -13.36 2.68 15.19
C ILE A 184 -13.61 1.28 15.78
N SER A 185 -13.06 0.98 16.96
CA SER A 185 -13.29 -0.31 17.67
C SER A 185 -14.78 -0.57 17.98
N ASP A 186 -15.57 0.50 18.10
CA ASP A 186 -17.02 0.47 18.03
C ASP A 186 -17.45 1.28 16.79
N PRO A 187 -17.76 0.63 15.65
CA PRO A 187 -18.11 1.33 14.41
C PRO A 187 -19.42 2.13 14.53
N THR A 188 -20.20 1.93 15.59
CA THR A 188 -21.42 2.71 15.83
C THR A 188 -21.19 4.03 16.56
N ASN A 189 -19.96 4.25 17.05
CA ASN A 189 -19.59 5.44 17.78
C ASN A 189 -18.08 5.73 17.60
N PRO A 190 -17.66 6.11 16.38
CA PRO A 190 -16.28 6.51 16.14
C PRO A 190 -15.91 7.75 16.97
N THR A 191 -14.63 7.88 17.35
CA THR A 191 -14.15 9.04 18.13
C THR A 191 -12.76 9.46 17.70
N GLU A 192 -12.52 10.76 17.51
CA GLU A 192 -11.18 11.31 17.30
C GLU A 192 -10.24 11.04 18.48
N ILE A 193 -9.02 10.65 18.13
CA ILE A 193 -7.91 10.39 19.06
C ILE A 193 -6.89 11.52 18.98
N SER A 194 -6.48 11.86 17.75
CA SER A 194 -5.48 12.90 17.48
C SER A 194 -5.60 13.40 16.05
N HIS A 195 -5.04 14.58 15.80
CA HIS A 195 -4.89 15.16 14.49
C HIS A 195 -3.51 15.76 14.30
N TYR A 196 -3.14 15.93 13.03
CA TYR A 196 -1.96 16.60 12.56
C TYR A 196 -2.36 17.61 11.49
N ASP A 197 -2.17 18.89 11.82
CA ASP A 197 -2.38 20.00 10.88
C ASP A 197 -1.24 20.01 9.84
N ILE A 198 -1.58 20.05 8.56
CA ILE A 198 -0.60 20.20 7.48
C ILE A 198 -0.15 21.66 7.40
N GLU A 199 1.03 21.96 7.94
CA GLU A 199 1.57 23.33 7.99
C GLU A 199 2.16 23.81 6.65
N THR A 200 2.39 22.89 5.71
CA THR A 200 3.00 23.15 4.39
C THR A 200 2.02 23.83 3.42
N GLY A 201 0.72 23.86 3.74
CA GLY A 201 -0.33 24.41 2.87
C GLY A 201 -0.76 23.47 1.75
N GLY A 202 -0.44 22.17 1.88
CA GLY A 202 -0.91 21.09 1.01
C GLY A 202 -2.35 20.67 1.30
N PHE A 203 -2.78 19.62 0.63
CA PHE A 203 -4.10 19.02 0.71
C PHE A 203 -3.95 17.50 0.76
N ALA A 204 -4.25 16.87 1.90
CA ALA A 204 -4.15 15.43 2.05
C ALA A 204 -5.23 14.71 1.23
N PHE A 205 -4.83 14.05 0.15
CA PHE A 205 -5.74 13.30 -0.73
C PHE A 205 -5.81 11.83 -0.35
N ASN A 206 -4.67 11.18 -0.21
CA ASN A 206 -4.57 9.75 0.02
C ASN A 206 -3.52 9.43 1.09
N SER A 207 -3.66 8.27 1.73
CA SER A 207 -2.69 7.79 2.71
C SER A 207 -2.52 6.28 2.68
N VAL A 208 -1.31 5.82 2.95
CA VAL A 208 -0.97 4.39 3.15
C VAL A 208 -0.33 4.22 4.51
N ILE A 209 -0.71 3.18 5.25
CA ILE A 209 -0.15 2.86 6.56
C ILE A 209 0.72 1.61 6.46
N ARG A 210 2.01 1.74 6.81
CA ARG A 210 2.98 0.63 6.88
C ARG A 210 3.70 0.64 8.22
N GLY A 211 3.42 -0.37 9.04
CA GLY A 211 3.97 -0.49 10.39
C GLY A 211 3.62 0.71 11.27
N ASP A 212 4.66 1.42 11.72
CA ASP A 212 4.56 2.57 12.62
C ASP A 212 4.41 3.92 11.88
N TYR A 213 4.23 3.91 10.54
CA TYR A 213 4.20 5.13 9.73
C TYR A 213 2.96 5.22 8.84
N ALA A 214 2.47 6.44 8.68
CA ALA A 214 1.54 6.85 7.64
C ALA A 214 2.27 7.68 6.59
N TYR A 215 2.02 7.40 5.33
CA TYR A 215 2.61 8.10 4.18
C TYR A 215 1.48 8.80 3.43
N LEU A 216 1.57 10.11 3.30
CA LEU A 216 0.48 10.97 2.84
C LEU A 216 0.84 11.58 1.49
N ALA A 217 -0.05 11.43 0.51
CA ALA A 217 -0.03 12.23 -0.70
C ALA A 217 -0.71 13.59 -0.41
N ASN A 218 0.05 14.68 -0.49
CA ASN A 218 -0.35 15.98 0.07
C ASN A 218 -0.38 17.12 -0.96
N ASP A 219 -0.85 16.87 -2.19
CA ASP A 219 -0.94 17.86 -3.26
C ASP A 219 0.42 18.56 -3.46
N ALA A 220 0.46 19.90 -3.55
CA ALA A 220 1.70 20.68 -3.68
C ALA A 220 2.63 20.63 -2.44
N GLY A 221 2.23 19.91 -1.39
CA GLY A 221 3.09 19.57 -0.26
C GLY A 221 4.10 18.47 -0.59
N GLY A 222 3.85 17.66 -1.63
CA GLY A 222 4.59 16.44 -1.94
C GLY A 222 4.13 15.26 -1.09
N MET A 223 5.08 14.44 -0.63
CA MET A 223 4.80 13.30 0.27
C MET A 223 5.23 13.60 1.70
N GLU A 224 4.32 13.45 2.66
CA GLU A 224 4.62 13.55 4.10
C GLU A 224 4.66 12.18 4.76
N ILE A 225 5.58 11.99 5.71
CA ILE A 225 5.67 10.75 6.50
C ILE A 225 5.39 11.11 7.96
N VAL A 226 4.40 10.45 8.56
CA VAL A 226 3.91 10.68 9.91
C VAL A 226 4.15 9.43 10.75
N ASP A 227 4.82 9.58 11.90
CA ASP A 227 4.93 8.54 12.92
C ASP A 227 3.58 8.40 13.64
N ILE A 228 3.04 7.17 13.59
CA ILE A 228 1.77 6.77 14.18
C ILE A 228 1.93 5.65 15.23
N SER A 229 3.17 5.37 15.66
CA SER A 229 3.45 4.34 16.68
C SER A 229 2.72 4.57 18.00
N ASP A 230 2.42 5.84 18.31
CA ASP A 230 1.48 6.25 19.34
C ASP A 230 0.31 7.02 18.68
N PRO A 231 -0.86 6.39 18.45
CA PRO A 231 -1.99 7.04 17.80
C PRO A 231 -2.60 8.18 18.63
N THR A 232 -2.15 8.41 19.87
CA THR A 232 -2.56 9.56 20.68
C THR A 232 -1.64 10.77 20.51
N ASN A 233 -0.51 10.60 19.84
CA ASN A 233 0.49 11.62 19.61
C ASN A 233 1.24 11.36 18.31
N ILE A 234 0.54 11.56 17.19
CA ILE A 234 1.13 11.47 15.86
C ILE A 234 2.01 12.70 15.55
N THR A 235 3.09 12.49 14.78
CA THR A 235 3.99 13.59 14.39
C THR A 235 4.62 13.35 13.03
N GLN A 236 4.74 14.39 12.21
CA GLN A 236 5.56 14.33 10.99
C GLN A 236 7.02 14.02 11.32
N VAL A 237 7.59 13.03 10.63
CA VAL A 237 9.00 12.62 10.73
C VAL A 237 9.78 12.85 9.44
N GLY A 238 9.11 12.84 8.30
CA GLY A 238 9.72 13.02 6.98
C GLY A 238 8.85 13.87 6.05
N LEU A 239 9.52 14.50 5.09
CA LEU A 239 8.89 15.27 4.02
C LEU A 239 9.75 15.13 2.77
N TYR A 240 9.14 14.65 1.70
CA TYR A 240 9.65 14.76 0.34
C TYR A 240 8.86 15.88 -0.36
N ASN A 241 9.56 16.89 -0.86
CA ASN A 241 8.96 18.02 -1.56
C ASN A 241 9.63 18.15 -2.92
N ASP A 242 8.83 17.94 -3.96
CA ASP A 242 9.17 18.04 -5.39
C ASP A 242 9.54 19.46 -5.84
N GLY A 243 9.10 20.50 -5.11
CA GLY A 243 9.26 21.90 -5.50
C GLY A 243 7.96 22.71 -5.48
N GLY A 244 6.82 22.05 -5.22
CA GLY A 244 5.48 22.63 -5.13
C GLY A 244 4.83 22.94 -6.47
N ASP A 245 5.38 22.41 -7.57
CA ASP A 245 4.75 22.32 -8.88
C ASP A 245 3.96 21.01 -9.05
N GLY A 246 4.45 19.90 -8.49
CA GLY A 246 3.71 18.65 -8.44
C GLY A 246 2.45 18.70 -7.57
N LYS A 247 1.55 17.75 -7.81
CA LYS A 247 0.43 17.47 -6.92
C LYS A 247 0.39 15.97 -6.68
N ALA A 248 0.87 15.55 -5.52
CA ALA A 248 0.75 14.17 -5.07
C ALA A 248 -0.71 13.83 -4.77
N TRP A 249 -1.31 12.95 -5.57
CA TRP A 249 -2.72 12.56 -5.46
C TRP A 249 -2.90 11.18 -4.82
N HIS A 250 -2.07 10.23 -5.25
CA HIS A 250 -2.12 8.85 -4.79
C HIS A 250 -0.73 8.35 -4.44
N ILE A 251 -0.67 7.46 -3.46
CA ILE A 251 0.56 6.81 -3.03
C ILE A 251 0.31 5.33 -2.81
N THR A 252 1.26 4.51 -3.23
CA THR A 252 1.35 3.11 -2.86
C THR A 252 2.78 2.77 -2.44
N ILE A 253 2.97 1.68 -1.69
CA ILE A 253 4.26 1.32 -1.11
C ILE A 253 4.58 -0.13 -1.42
N ARG A 254 5.79 -0.38 -1.91
CA ARG A 254 6.39 -1.71 -2.02
C ARG A 254 7.81 -1.67 -1.47
N ASP A 255 8.11 -2.61 -0.58
CA ASP A 255 9.37 -2.63 0.18
C ASP A 255 9.67 -1.28 0.83
N ASP A 256 10.88 -0.76 0.62
CA ASP A 256 11.34 0.53 1.11
C ASP A 256 11.17 1.65 0.08
N HIS A 257 10.19 1.54 -0.81
CA HIS A 257 9.89 2.56 -1.82
C HIS A 257 8.42 2.98 -1.78
N ALA A 258 8.19 4.29 -1.81
CA ALA A 258 6.90 4.89 -2.10
C ALA A 258 6.81 5.22 -3.59
N PHE A 259 5.68 4.89 -4.19
CA PHE A 259 5.34 5.18 -5.58
C PHE A 259 4.21 6.20 -5.55
N VAL A 260 4.49 7.41 -5.99
CA VAL A 260 3.58 8.55 -5.90
C VAL A 260 3.11 8.90 -7.31
N ALA A 261 1.79 8.88 -7.51
CA ALA A 261 1.19 9.50 -8.68
C ALA A 261 1.12 11.01 -8.42
N ASP A 262 2.01 11.73 -9.09
CA ASP A 262 2.04 13.17 -9.10
C ASP A 262 1.43 13.71 -10.39
N CYS A 263 0.33 14.43 -10.25
CA CYS A 263 -0.45 15.03 -11.32
C CYS A 263 0.40 15.72 -12.42
N GLN A 264 1.54 16.35 -12.11
CA GLN A 264 2.35 17.05 -13.12
C GLN A 264 3.67 16.36 -13.44
N ASP A 265 4.12 15.48 -12.56
CA ASP A 265 5.45 14.85 -12.64
C ASP A 265 5.36 13.34 -12.95
N GLY A 266 4.14 12.81 -13.11
CA GLY A 266 3.87 11.42 -13.49
C GLY A 266 4.03 10.46 -12.30
N LEU A 267 4.92 9.48 -12.44
CA LEU A 267 5.29 8.57 -11.36
C LEU A 267 6.59 9.04 -10.72
N GLU A 268 6.57 9.32 -9.42
CA GLU A 268 7.77 9.50 -8.60
C GLU A 268 8.03 8.28 -7.73
N ILE A 269 9.28 7.81 -7.68
CA ILE A 269 9.70 6.69 -6.85
C ILE A 269 10.65 7.21 -5.77
N ILE A 270 10.24 7.07 -4.51
CA ILE A 270 10.93 7.64 -3.35
C ILE A 270 11.42 6.53 -2.43
N ASP A 271 12.73 6.48 -2.17
CA ASP A 271 13.33 5.65 -1.12
C ASP A 271 12.89 6.17 0.25
N ILE A 272 12.25 5.30 1.02
CA ILE A 272 11.71 5.52 2.35
C ILE A 272 12.35 4.61 3.42
N SER A 273 13.51 4.00 3.11
CA SER A 273 14.27 3.16 4.05
C SER A 273 14.71 3.91 5.31
N ASP A 274 14.91 5.24 5.19
CA ASP A 274 14.98 6.18 6.31
C ASP A 274 13.77 7.13 6.24
N PRO A 275 12.70 6.87 7.02
CA PRO A 275 11.49 7.71 7.04
C PRO A 275 11.75 9.17 7.40
N SER A 276 12.90 9.50 8.00
CA SER A 276 13.25 10.88 8.34
C SER A 276 13.97 11.63 7.21
N ASN A 277 14.38 10.93 6.16
CA ASN A 277 15.10 11.48 5.02
C ASN A 277 14.67 10.75 3.73
N PRO A 278 13.41 10.89 3.30
CA PRO A 278 12.96 10.32 2.04
C PRO A 278 13.68 10.97 0.85
N THR A 279 14.03 10.18 -0.16
CA THR A 279 14.74 10.67 -1.35
C THR A 279 14.23 10.02 -2.62
N GLU A 280 13.95 10.82 -3.65
CA GLU A 280 13.65 10.32 -5.00
C GLU A 280 14.82 9.47 -5.53
N VAL A 281 14.48 8.30 -6.08
CA VAL A 281 15.42 7.40 -6.76
C VAL A 281 15.16 7.31 -8.25
N GLY A 282 13.95 7.61 -8.71
CA GLY A 282 13.61 7.72 -10.13
C GLY A 282 12.23 8.31 -10.38
N GLN A 283 11.98 8.60 -11.65
CA GLN A 283 10.77 9.26 -12.12
C GLN A 283 10.41 8.75 -13.52
N TYR A 284 9.12 8.64 -13.79
CA TYR A 284 8.57 8.56 -15.14
C TYR A 284 7.58 9.69 -15.38
N ASP A 285 7.95 10.62 -16.26
CA ASP A 285 7.14 11.76 -16.67
C ASP A 285 6.66 11.54 -18.13
N PRO A 286 5.38 11.18 -18.34
CA PRO A 286 4.80 11.07 -19.68
C PRO A 286 4.48 12.43 -20.31
N GLY A 287 4.56 13.53 -19.55
CA GLY A 287 4.03 14.85 -19.89
C GLY A 287 2.56 15.00 -19.50
N ASP A 288 1.83 15.86 -20.22
CA ASP A 288 0.37 15.93 -20.10
C ASP A 288 -0.27 14.69 -20.72
N PRO A 289 -1.33 14.09 -20.14
CA PRO A 289 -2.22 14.55 -19.05
C PRO A 289 -1.81 14.08 -17.65
N PRO A 290 -2.49 14.56 -16.58
CA PRO A 290 -2.05 14.27 -15.23
C PRO A 290 -2.21 12.83 -14.76
N ALA A 291 -1.22 12.33 -14.00
CA ALA A 291 -1.34 11.08 -13.26
C ALA A 291 -2.28 11.24 -12.06
N CYS A 292 -3.22 10.32 -11.90
CA CYS A 292 -4.19 10.35 -10.79
C CYS A 292 -3.94 9.22 -9.78
N SER A 293 -3.53 8.04 -10.25
CA SER A 293 -3.33 6.86 -9.42
C SER A 293 -2.25 5.94 -9.95
N VAL A 294 -1.72 5.10 -9.06
CA VAL A 294 -0.72 4.07 -9.35
C VAL A 294 -1.08 2.79 -8.62
N GLY A 295 -1.12 1.67 -9.36
CA GLY A 295 -1.16 0.30 -8.83
C GLY A 295 0.13 -0.45 -9.19
N LEU A 296 0.51 -1.45 -8.40
CA LEU A 296 1.73 -2.25 -8.62
C LEU A 296 1.40 -3.74 -8.80
N LYS A 297 2.13 -4.42 -9.71
CA LYS A 297 2.22 -5.90 -9.79
C LYS A 297 3.68 -6.24 -10.14
N GLY A 298 4.37 -6.98 -9.28
CA GLY A 298 5.81 -7.24 -9.40
C GLY A 298 6.63 -6.04 -9.93
N ASN A 299 7.24 -6.19 -11.11
CA ASN A 299 8.10 -5.16 -11.72
C ASN A 299 7.35 -4.12 -12.56
N TYR A 300 6.03 -4.01 -12.44
CA TYR A 300 5.24 -3.04 -13.19
C TYR A 300 4.47 -2.09 -12.28
N ALA A 301 4.44 -0.83 -12.69
CA ALA A 301 3.49 0.17 -12.21
C ALA A 301 2.43 0.40 -13.30
N VAL A 302 1.16 0.30 -12.92
CA VAL A 302 0.02 0.66 -13.77
C VAL A 302 -0.50 2.01 -13.30
N MET A 303 -0.41 3.00 -14.17
CA MET A 303 -0.72 4.39 -13.88
C MET A 303 -2.04 4.78 -14.54
N ALA A 304 -2.95 5.39 -13.79
CA ALA A 304 -4.17 5.98 -14.32
C ALA A 304 -3.95 7.46 -14.67
N PHE A 305 -4.34 7.84 -15.88
CA PHE A 305 -4.12 9.16 -16.45
C PHE A 305 -5.43 9.73 -16.98
N ASP A 306 -6.18 10.47 -16.15
CA ASP A 306 -7.37 11.27 -16.47
C ASP A 306 -7.99 10.95 -17.86
N ILE A 307 -7.63 11.68 -18.92
CA ILE A 307 -8.21 11.55 -20.27
C ILE A 307 -7.50 10.55 -21.22
N GLU A 308 -6.45 9.87 -20.79
CA GLU A 308 -5.62 8.96 -21.61
C GLU A 308 -5.67 7.49 -21.15
N GLY A 309 -6.53 7.15 -20.19
CA GLY A 309 -6.72 5.76 -19.75
C GLY A 309 -5.60 5.31 -18.81
N ILE A 310 -4.92 4.21 -19.15
CA ILE A 310 -3.83 3.66 -18.33
C ILE A 310 -2.52 3.51 -19.10
N THR A 311 -1.41 3.60 -18.37
CA THR A 311 -0.08 3.25 -18.88
C THR A 311 0.61 2.26 -17.96
N VAL A 312 1.21 1.23 -18.54
CA VAL A 312 2.05 0.26 -17.84
C VAL A 312 3.51 0.69 -17.99
N VAL A 313 4.18 0.81 -16.85
CA VAL A 313 5.58 1.24 -16.72
C VAL A 313 6.37 0.11 -16.07
N ASP A 314 7.45 -0.32 -16.72
CA ASP A 314 8.45 -1.22 -16.13
C ASP A 314 9.28 -0.45 -15.10
N ILE A 315 9.28 -0.95 -13.87
CA ILE A 315 9.97 -0.42 -12.69
C ILE A 315 11.02 -1.41 -12.16
N SER A 316 11.48 -2.37 -12.97
CA SER A 316 12.57 -3.30 -12.61
C SER A 316 13.90 -2.56 -12.31
N ASP A 317 14.17 -1.47 -13.03
CA ASP A 317 15.18 -0.47 -12.68
C ASP A 317 14.47 0.78 -12.16
N LEU A 318 14.30 0.86 -10.83
CA LEU A 318 13.67 2.00 -10.15
C LEU A 318 14.32 3.35 -10.48
N SER A 319 15.58 3.38 -10.94
CA SER A 319 16.26 4.62 -11.31
C SER A 319 16.00 5.08 -12.74
N ASN A 320 15.43 4.21 -13.56
CA ASN A 320 15.07 4.49 -14.94
C ASN A 320 13.81 3.71 -15.34
N PRO A 321 12.63 4.06 -14.78
CA PRO A 321 11.38 3.44 -15.18
C PRO A 321 11.10 3.70 -16.67
N THR A 322 10.51 2.71 -17.35
CA THR A 322 10.26 2.80 -18.80
C THR A 322 8.85 2.41 -19.17
N GLU A 323 8.20 3.22 -20.01
CA GLU A 323 6.90 2.89 -20.61
C GLU A 323 6.97 1.58 -21.39
N VAL A 324 6.00 0.70 -21.13
CA VAL A 324 5.83 -0.60 -21.81
C VAL A 324 4.65 -0.52 -22.77
N GLN A 325 3.49 -0.11 -22.26
CA GLN A 325 2.26 -0.05 -23.05
C GLN A 325 1.33 1.05 -22.55
N VAL A 326 0.70 1.75 -23.49
CA VAL A 326 -0.36 2.73 -23.23
C VAL A 326 -1.68 2.17 -23.76
N TYR A 327 -2.70 2.18 -22.92
CA TYR A 327 -4.09 1.90 -23.30
C TYR A 327 -4.88 3.20 -23.22
N ASN A 328 -5.25 3.70 -24.39
CA ASN A 328 -6.10 4.88 -24.49
C ASN A 328 -7.55 4.43 -24.56
N ASP A 329 -8.33 4.81 -23.56
CA ASP A 329 -9.77 4.74 -23.70
C ASP A 329 -10.23 5.84 -24.66
N GLU A 330 -10.75 5.48 -25.84
CA GLU A 330 -11.22 6.43 -26.86
C GLU A 330 -12.53 7.17 -26.46
N GLY A 331 -12.60 7.68 -25.24
CA GLY A 331 -13.59 8.65 -24.76
C GLY A 331 -14.68 8.11 -23.84
N ALA A 332 -14.46 7.01 -23.11
CA ALA A 332 -15.43 6.51 -22.14
C ALA A 332 -15.45 7.32 -20.83
N GLY A 333 -14.31 7.75 -20.28
CA GLY A 333 -14.30 8.41 -18.97
C GLY A 333 -12.99 9.08 -18.58
N LEU A 334 -12.88 9.37 -17.27
CA LEU A 334 -11.70 9.99 -16.65
C LEU A 334 -11.10 8.98 -15.68
N ALA A 335 -9.94 8.41 -16.01
CA ALA A 335 -9.28 7.39 -15.21
C ALA A 335 -8.69 7.99 -13.92
N TYR A 336 -9.48 8.00 -12.86
CA TYR A 336 -9.11 8.62 -11.58
C TYR A 336 -8.36 7.68 -10.65
N PHE A 337 -8.73 6.39 -10.66
CA PHE A 337 -8.12 5.41 -9.77
C PHE A 337 -7.95 4.08 -10.46
N VAL A 338 -6.87 3.39 -10.13
CA VAL A 338 -6.60 2.01 -10.57
C VAL A 338 -6.35 1.15 -9.35
N MET A 339 -7.12 0.09 -9.20
CA MET A 339 -6.83 -1.00 -8.28
C MET A 339 -6.42 -2.23 -9.08
N LEU A 340 -5.22 -2.74 -8.81
CA LEU A 340 -4.79 -4.03 -9.33
C LEU A 340 -5.14 -5.13 -8.35
N VAL A 341 -5.78 -6.19 -8.84
CA VAL A 341 -5.94 -7.45 -8.14
C VAL A 341 -5.54 -8.55 -9.10
N ASN A 342 -4.42 -9.21 -8.80
CA ASN A 342 -3.75 -10.14 -9.70
C ASN A 342 -3.50 -9.44 -11.06
N ASP A 343 -3.99 -10.03 -12.15
CA ASP A 343 -3.80 -9.53 -13.51
C ASP A 343 -4.77 -8.46 -13.99
N ILE A 344 -5.75 -8.15 -13.16
CA ILE A 344 -6.91 -7.34 -13.54
C ILE A 344 -6.77 -5.96 -12.91
N ALA A 345 -6.88 -4.94 -13.74
CA ALA A 345 -7.03 -3.56 -13.31
C ALA A 345 -8.51 -3.18 -13.27
N TYR A 346 -8.95 -2.73 -12.10
CA TYR A 346 -10.26 -2.13 -11.86
C TYR A 346 -10.08 -0.61 -11.83
N ILE A 347 -10.65 0.06 -12.82
CA ILE A 347 -10.47 1.50 -13.02
C ILE A 347 -11.75 2.23 -12.61
N ALA A 348 -11.64 3.18 -11.69
CA ALA A 348 -12.69 4.17 -11.46
C ALA A 348 -12.56 5.24 -12.53
N GLU A 349 -13.51 5.25 -13.48
CA GLU A 349 -13.42 5.99 -14.74
C GLU A 349 -14.35 7.23 -14.75
N GLY A 350 -14.57 7.84 -13.59
CA GLY A 350 -15.43 9.01 -13.46
C GLY A 350 -16.84 8.72 -13.99
N PRO A 351 -17.39 9.52 -14.93
CA PRO A 351 -18.74 9.31 -15.46
C PRO A 351 -18.98 7.98 -16.21
N ALA A 352 -17.92 7.23 -16.56
CA ALA A 352 -18.06 5.90 -17.16
C ALA A 352 -18.24 4.77 -16.12
N GLY A 353 -18.13 5.09 -14.83
CA GLY A 353 -18.27 4.10 -13.76
C GLY A 353 -17.01 3.25 -13.60
N LEU A 354 -17.17 1.94 -13.52
CA LEU A 354 -16.10 0.96 -13.33
C LEU A 354 -15.71 0.34 -14.68
N GLU A 355 -14.46 0.51 -15.11
CA GLU A 355 -13.85 -0.26 -16.22
C GLU A 355 -13.00 -1.41 -15.66
N ILE A 356 -13.00 -2.56 -16.33
CA ILE A 356 -12.26 -3.76 -15.92
C ILE A 356 -11.37 -4.20 -17.08
N LEU A 357 -10.06 -4.15 -16.87
CA LEU A 357 -9.04 -4.45 -17.86
C LEU A 357 -8.24 -5.68 -17.44
N GLN A 358 -8.13 -6.68 -18.31
CA GLN A 358 -7.06 -7.67 -18.21
C GLN A 358 -5.76 -6.98 -18.66
N VAL A 359 -4.72 -6.95 -17.81
CA VAL A 359 -3.46 -6.24 -18.11
C VAL A 359 -2.30 -7.21 -18.36
N PHE A 360 -2.21 -8.25 -17.54
CA PHE A 360 -1.20 -9.30 -17.63
C PHE A 360 -1.89 -10.60 -18.03
N THR A 361 -1.21 -11.49 -18.76
CA THR A 361 -1.82 -12.76 -19.20
C THR A 361 -0.95 -13.99 -19.01
N ASP A 362 0.32 -13.79 -18.72
CA ASP A 362 1.40 -14.77 -18.64
C ASP A 362 2.56 -13.95 -18.04
N PHE A 363 2.65 -13.91 -16.72
CA PHE A 363 3.41 -12.90 -15.99
C PHE A 363 4.90 -13.24 -15.84
N ASP A 364 5.26 -14.49 -15.91
CA ASP A 364 6.62 -15.00 -15.95
C ASP A 364 7.08 -15.43 -17.37
N ASP A 365 6.25 -15.23 -18.39
CA ASP A 365 6.59 -15.44 -19.81
C ASP A 365 7.13 -16.85 -20.09
N ASP A 366 6.70 -17.84 -19.30
CA ASP A 366 6.98 -19.26 -19.50
C ASP A 366 6.10 -19.86 -20.62
N GLY A 367 4.99 -19.17 -20.93
CA GLY A 367 4.03 -19.51 -21.97
C GLY A 367 2.77 -20.23 -21.49
N ILE A 368 2.61 -20.42 -20.18
CA ILE A 368 1.36 -20.70 -19.47
C ILE A 368 0.75 -19.36 -19.03
N SER A 369 -0.58 -19.27 -19.01
CA SER A 369 -1.23 -18.04 -18.51
C SER A 369 -1.42 -18.10 -17.01
N ASP A 370 -1.32 -16.97 -16.28
CA ASP A 370 -1.60 -16.90 -14.82
C ASP A 370 -2.96 -17.54 -14.44
N SER A 371 -3.94 -17.43 -15.36
CA SER A 371 -5.27 -18.01 -15.18
C SER A 371 -5.32 -19.55 -15.26
N GLU A 372 -4.37 -20.15 -15.97
CA GLU A 372 -4.16 -21.59 -16.08
C GLU A 372 -3.32 -22.11 -14.91
N GLU A 373 -2.36 -21.32 -14.41
CA GLU A 373 -1.47 -21.72 -13.32
C GLU A 373 -2.16 -21.75 -11.95
N THR A 374 -3.18 -20.91 -11.77
CA THR A 374 -3.91 -20.81 -10.50
C THR A 374 -4.99 -21.88 -10.29
N ILE A 375 -5.24 -22.76 -11.27
CA ILE A 375 -6.20 -23.86 -11.19
C ILE A 375 -5.64 -25.13 -11.84
N PRO A 376 -6.01 -26.35 -11.41
CA PRO A 376 -5.54 -27.55 -12.09
C PRO A 376 -5.98 -27.57 -13.55
N GLY A 377 -5.03 -27.51 -14.48
CA GLY A 377 -5.22 -27.56 -15.93
C GLY A 377 -5.69 -28.92 -16.47
N GLU A 378 -5.55 -29.15 -17.78
CA GLU A 378 -5.77 -30.48 -18.37
C GLU A 378 -4.70 -31.50 -17.93
N ASP A 379 -3.50 -31.02 -17.61
CA ASP A 379 -2.37 -31.75 -17.03
C ASP A 379 -2.59 -32.11 -15.54
N GLY A 380 -3.29 -31.26 -14.80
CA GLY A 380 -3.64 -31.44 -13.40
C GLY A 380 -2.69 -30.77 -12.41
N TYR A 381 -1.74 -29.95 -12.88
CA TYR A 381 -0.78 -29.21 -12.05
C TYR A 381 -1.25 -27.78 -11.80
N ILE A 382 -0.71 -27.16 -10.75
CA ILE A 382 -0.89 -25.75 -10.38
C ILE A 382 0.54 -25.26 -10.14
N THR A 383 0.98 -24.28 -10.93
CA THR A 383 2.31 -23.68 -10.89
C THR A 383 2.26 -22.27 -10.30
N ASP A 384 3.43 -21.66 -10.07
CA ASP A 384 3.55 -20.30 -9.54
C ASP A 384 3.58 -19.28 -10.70
N PRO A 385 2.52 -18.45 -10.89
CA PRO A 385 2.42 -17.52 -12.02
C PRO A 385 3.44 -16.37 -12.01
N GLU A 386 4.35 -16.34 -11.05
CA GLU A 386 5.44 -15.37 -10.95
C GLU A 386 6.82 -16.00 -11.16
N ASP A 387 6.90 -17.31 -11.36
CA ASP A 387 8.15 -18.06 -11.46
C ASP A 387 8.08 -19.09 -12.60
N PRO A 388 8.82 -18.89 -13.70
CA PRO A 388 8.68 -19.73 -14.89
C PRO A 388 9.16 -21.18 -14.70
N ASP A 389 9.74 -21.50 -13.54
CA ASP A 389 10.37 -22.77 -13.14
C ASP A 389 10.00 -22.99 -11.67
N SER A 390 8.78 -23.49 -11.44
CA SER A 390 8.10 -23.49 -10.14
C SER A 390 8.81 -24.31 -9.05
N ASP A 391 9.70 -25.23 -9.43
CA ASP A 391 10.49 -26.07 -8.52
C ASP A 391 12.01 -25.83 -8.60
N ASP A 392 12.45 -24.80 -9.33
CA ASP A 392 13.83 -24.32 -9.44
C ASP A 392 14.82 -25.38 -9.99
N ASP A 393 14.36 -26.30 -10.83
CA ASP A 393 15.13 -27.45 -11.30
C ASP A 393 15.90 -27.19 -12.61
N GLY A 394 15.53 -26.11 -13.30
CA GLY A 394 16.13 -25.63 -14.55
C GLY A 394 15.33 -25.93 -15.82
N LEU A 395 14.14 -26.50 -15.72
CA LEU A 395 13.12 -26.58 -16.78
C LEU A 395 12.03 -25.54 -16.53
N ASP A 396 11.42 -25.02 -17.61
CA ASP A 396 10.27 -24.13 -17.43
C ASP A 396 8.97 -24.94 -17.33
N ASP A 397 7.98 -24.42 -16.60
CA ASP A 397 6.73 -25.12 -16.31
C ASP A 397 6.01 -25.56 -17.59
N LEU A 398 6.09 -24.75 -18.66
CA LEU A 398 5.58 -25.12 -19.97
C LEU A 398 6.32 -26.32 -20.62
N GLU A 399 7.64 -26.40 -20.54
CA GLU A 399 8.46 -27.53 -21.04
C GLU A 399 8.11 -28.83 -20.31
N GLU A 400 7.78 -28.74 -19.03
CA GLU A 400 7.44 -29.91 -18.20
C GLU A 400 6.00 -30.39 -18.43
N THR A 401 5.08 -29.45 -18.61
CA THR A 401 3.65 -29.74 -18.88
C THR A 401 3.38 -30.04 -20.35
N THR A 402 4.25 -29.61 -21.27
CA THR A 402 4.13 -29.88 -22.71
C THR A 402 5.41 -30.47 -23.28
N SER A 403 5.34 -31.64 -23.95
CA SER A 403 6.53 -32.38 -24.40
C SER A 403 7.47 -31.51 -25.25
N GLY A 404 8.48 -30.98 -24.58
CA GLY A 404 9.21 -29.83 -25.03
C GLY A 404 10.39 -30.16 -25.94
N SER A 405 11.50 -29.49 -25.71
CA SER A 405 12.78 -29.65 -26.40
C SER A 405 13.45 -31.01 -26.14
N ASP A 406 13.30 -31.57 -24.94
CA ASP A 406 13.81 -32.90 -24.57
C ASP A 406 12.82 -34.04 -24.91
N GLY A 407 11.53 -33.71 -24.97
CA GLY A 407 10.42 -34.59 -25.32
C GLY A 407 9.85 -35.40 -24.16
N PHE A 408 10.18 -35.07 -22.92
CA PHE A 408 9.63 -35.68 -21.71
C PHE A 408 8.51 -34.81 -21.11
N LEU A 409 7.80 -35.34 -20.13
CA LEU A 409 6.79 -34.63 -19.35
C LEU A 409 7.06 -34.99 -17.90
N THR A 410 7.22 -33.99 -17.04
CA THR A 410 7.61 -34.12 -15.64
C THR A 410 6.54 -33.47 -14.75
N ASP A 411 6.71 -33.51 -13.44
CA ASP A 411 5.85 -32.78 -12.50
C ASP A 411 6.51 -31.43 -12.22
N PRO A 412 5.95 -30.29 -12.71
CA PRO A 412 6.56 -28.96 -12.57
C PRO A 412 6.54 -28.41 -11.14
N THR A 413 6.33 -29.27 -10.16
CA THR A 413 6.29 -28.92 -8.74
C THR A 413 7.16 -29.86 -7.91
N ASP A 414 7.97 -30.69 -8.56
CA ASP A 414 8.80 -31.74 -7.98
C ASP A 414 10.14 -31.87 -8.72
N GLU A 415 11.19 -31.27 -8.14
CA GLU A 415 12.55 -31.16 -8.72
C GLU A 415 13.20 -32.47 -9.22
N ASP A 416 12.66 -33.65 -8.90
CA ASP A 416 13.19 -34.98 -9.25
C ASP A 416 12.01 -35.96 -9.42
N SER A 417 11.40 -35.98 -10.62
CA SER A 417 10.15 -36.69 -10.93
C SER A 417 10.20 -38.20 -10.66
N ASP A 418 11.39 -38.81 -10.67
CA ASP A 418 11.56 -40.26 -10.51
C ASP A 418 12.30 -40.71 -9.23
N ASP A 419 12.65 -39.75 -8.37
CA ASP A 419 13.31 -39.91 -7.08
C ASP A 419 14.69 -40.62 -7.16
N ASP A 420 15.44 -40.48 -8.26
CA ASP A 420 16.74 -41.14 -8.43
C ASP A 420 17.95 -40.32 -7.95
N GLY A 421 17.73 -39.04 -7.65
CA GLY A 421 18.69 -38.10 -7.09
C GLY A 421 19.43 -37.24 -8.11
N PHE A 422 18.91 -37.13 -9.33
CA PHE A 422 19.23 -36.09 -10.32
C PHE A 422 17.96 -35.30 -10.60
N THR A 423 18.07 -33.98 -10.77
CA THR A 423 16.88 -33.19 -11.11
C THR A 423 16.46 -33.42 -12.55
N ASP A 424 15.20 -33.16 -12.87
CA ASP A 424 14.69 -33.34 -14.22
C ASP A 424 15.47 -32.47 -15.23
N GLY A 425 15.80 -31.24 -14.85
CA GLY A 425 16.68 -30.33 -15.59
C GLY A 425 18.12 -30.83 -15.77
N GLU A 426 18.70 -31.54 -14.78
CA GLU A 426 20.01 -32.18 -14.90
C GLU A 426 19.98 -33.33 -15.91
N GLU A 427 18.90 -34.10 -15.93
CA GLU A 427 18.66 -35.22 -16.82
C GLU A 427 18.38 -34.78 -18.25
N ALA A 428 17.47 -33.83 -18.43
CA ALA A 428 17.18 -33.19 -19.72
C ALA A 428 18.46 -32.61 -20.36
N SER A 429 19.28 -31.93 -19.55
CA SER A 429 20.59 -31.41 -19.97
C SER A 429 21.59 -32.52 -20.35
N ALA A 430 21.50 -33.68 -19.71
CA ALA A 430 22.31 -34.86 -20.02
C ALA A 430 21.77 -35.68 -21.21
N GLY A 431 20.52 -35.41 -21.62
CA GLY A 431 19.77 -36.18 -22.62
C GLY A 431 19.38 -37.57 -22.12
N THR A 432 19.12 -37.69 -20.82
CA THR A 432 18.54 -38.87 -20.16
C THR A 432 17.04 -38.70 -19.95
N ASP A 433 16.34 -39.76 -19.53
CA ASP A 433 14.89 -39.76 -19.33
C ASP A 433 14.55 -39.46 -17.86
N PRO A 434 14.06 -38.25 -17.51
CA PRO A 434 13.76 -37.83 -16.13
C PRO A 434 12.61 -38.61 -15.47
N ASN A 435 11.97 -39.53 -16.20
CA ASN A 435 10.93 -40.39 -15.68
C ASN A 435 11.37 -41.88 -15.58
N ASP A 436 12.64 -42.20 -15.87
CA ASP A 436 13.21 -43.54 -15.75
C ASP A 436 14.40 -43.57 -14.78
N PRO A 437 14.23 -44.07 -13.54
CA PRO A 437 15.26 -44.02 -12.49
C PRO A 437 16.43 -44.99 -12.77
N GLY A 438 16.44 -45.59 -13.96
CA GLY A 438 17.50 -46.40 -14.53
C GLY A 438 18.33 -45.71 -15.61
N ASP A 439 17.95 -44.52 -16.10
CA ASP A 439 18.61 -43.80 -17.21
C ASP A 439 19.51 -42.64 -16.77
N MET A 440 19.93 -42.55 -15.51
CA MET A 440 20.87 -41.56 -14.98
C MET A 440 21.96 -40.97 -15.92
N PRO A 441 22.28 -39.66 -15.76
CA PRO A 441 23.40 -38.99 -16.41
C PRO A 441 24.74 -39.73 -16.28
N SER A 442 25.54 -39.70 -17.34
CA SER A 442 26.90 -40.29 -17.35
C SER A 442 27.85 -39.49 -16.44
N THR A 443 27.86 -39.80 -15.13
CA THR A 443 28.64 -39.07 -14.13
C THR A 443 30.13 -38.94 -14.51
N THR A 444 30.63 -37.70 -14.56
CA THR A 444 32.05 -37.45 -14.22
C THR A 444 32.14 -37.00 -12.77
N SER A 445 31.83 -37.96 -11.88
CA SER A 445 31.75 -37.89 -10.40
C SER A 445 30.30 -37.75 -9.89
N PRO A 446 29.87 -38.57 -8.92
CA PRO A 446 28.52 -38.51 -8.37
C PRO A 446 28.38 -37.40 -7.31
N PRO A 447 27.16 -36.88 -7.04
CA PRO A 447 26.89 -36.00 -5.91
C PRO A 447 27.16 -36.74 -4.59
N GLU A 448 27.65 -36.04 -3.58
CA GLU A 448 27.74 -36.60 -2.22
C GLU A 448 26.34 -36.73 -1.64
N THR A 449 25.93 -37.96 -1.37
CA THR A 449 24.68 -38.32 -0.70
C THR A 449 24.63 -37.67 0.69
N THR A 450 23.86 -36.61 0.87
CA THR A 450 23.46 -36.13 2.21
C THR A 450 22.21 -36.87 2.64
N THR A 451 22.39 -37.98 3.36
CA THR A 451 21.30 -38.67 4.07
C THR A 451 20.56 -37.71 5.02
N PRO A 452 19.22 -37.75 5.09
CA PRO A 452 18.47 -37.07 6.14
C PRO A 452 18.85 -37.64 7.51
N PRO A 453 18.85 -36.84 8.60
CA PRO A 453 19.18 -37.36 9.91
C PRO A 453 18.09 -38.33 10.38
N GLU A 454 18.49 -39.56 10.72
CA GLU A 454 17.64 -40.57 11.37
C GLU A 454 16.85 -39.97 12.54
N THR A 455 15.53 -40.05 12.46
CA THR A 455 14.60 -39.77 13.56
C THR A 455 14.78 -40.84 14.65
N THR A 456 15.77 -40.65 15.51
CA THR A 456 15.87 -41.43 16.74
C THR A 456 14.83 -40.95 17.74
N THR A 457 13.90 -41.84 18.08
CA THR A 457 12.95 -41.65 19.17
C THR A 457 13.69 -41.38 20.48
N PRO A 458 13.28 -40.38 21.28
CA PRO A 458 13.98 -40.06 22.52
C PRO A 458 13.68 -41.13 23.58
N PRO A 459 14.67 -41.57 24.38
CA PRO A 459 14.39 -42.44 25.51
C PRO A 459 13.77 -41.64 26.66
N GLU A 460 12.86 -42.29 27.38
CA GLU A 460 12.17 -41.78 28.57
C GLU A 460 13.10 -41.07 29.55
N THR A 461 12.78 -39.83 29.88
CA THR A 461 13.42 -39.05 30.94
C THR A 461 13.01 -39.58 32.31
N THR A 462 13.90 -40.34 32.93
CA THR A 462 13.85 -40.58 34.38
C THR A 462 14.62 -39.47 35.10
N THR A 463 13.89 -38.65 35.84
CA THR A 463 14.41 -37.61 36.73
C THR A 463 15.15 -38.20 37.93
N THR A 464 16.36 -37.72 38.26
CA THR A 464 16.77 -37.21 39.60
C THR A 464 18.25 -36.76 39.63
N PRO A 465 18.66 -35.91 40.62
CA PRO A 465 19.59 -34.79 40.41
C PRO A 465 20.92 -34.96 41.13
N THR A 466 21.95 -34.24 40.67
CA THR A 466 23.17 -33.80 41.39
C THR A 466 24.10 -33.16 40.35
N ASP A 467 25.03 -32.26 40.60
CA ASP A 467 25.42 -31.35 41.69
C ASP A 467 26.66 -30.61 41.09
N PHE A 468 27.04 -29.50 41.72
CA PHE A 468 28.10 -28.55 41.37
C PHE A 468 29.51 -29.11 41.07
N THR A 469 30.36 -28.19 40.58
CA THR A 469 31.85 -28.20 40.42
C THR A 469 32.31 -28.54 39.00
N ASP A 470 33.17 -27.81 38.28
CA ASP A 470 34.24 -26.86 38.61
C ASP A 470 34.57 -25.91 37.43
N ILE A 471 35.11 -24.73 37.76
CA ILE A 471 35.70 -23.71 36.86
C ILE A 471 37.23 -23.93 36.76
N PRO A 472 37.86 -23.58 35.62
CA PRO A 472 39.04 -22.69 35.66
C PRO A 472 38.93 -21.58 34.57
N SER A 473 38.92 -20.27 34.88
CA SER A 473 39.95 -19.37 35.43
C SER A 473 40.87 -18.71 34.36
N GLY A 474 40.70 -17.39 34.19
CA GLY A 474 41.69 -16.41 33.67
C GLY A 474 41.67 -16.22 32.15
N LEU A 475 41.61 -15.01 31.58
CA LEU A 475 42.33 -13.79 31.97
C LEU A 475 41.57 -12.51 31.57
N ILE A 476 41.80 -11.47 32.37
CA ILE A 476 41.19 -10.14 32.42
C ILE A 476 41.99 -9.12 31.58
N SER A 477 41.32 -8.16 30.92
CA SER A 477 41.49 -6.68 31.07
C SER A 477 40.84 -5.99 29.86
N GLY A 478 39.86 -5.10 29.97
CA GLY A 478 39.87 -3.77 30.61
C GLY A 478 39.83 -2.72 29.48
N PHE A 479 38.83 -1.83 29.34
CA PHE A 479 38.71 -0.50 29.98
C PHE A 479 37.28 0.03 29.70
N THR A 480 36.42 0.17 30.71
CA THR A 480 35.98 1.41 31.43
C THR A 480 35.11 2.40 30.66
N LEU A 481 33.86 2.44 31.14
CA LEU A 481 32.82 3.45 31.01
C LEU A 481 33.25 4.79 31.64
N ALA A 482 33.04 5.91 30.93
CA ALA A 482 33.25 7.26 31.47
C ALA A 482 31.91 7.95 31.76
N ILE A 483 31.70 8.25 33.04
CA ILE A 483 30.64 9.12 33.56
C ILE A 483 31.17 10.56 33.51
N LEU A 484 30.40 11.51 32.98
CA LEU A 484 30.68 12.95 33.09
C LEU A 484 29.78 13.61 34.15
N PRO A 485 30.29 14.56 34.96
CA PRO A 485 29.56 15.15 36.08
C PRO A 485 28.84 16.46 35.71
N LEU A 486 27.72 16.70 36.41
CA LEU A 486 27.08 18.01 36.53
C LEU A 486 28.02 19.04 37.19
N GLY A 487 28.07 20.25 36.62
CA GLY A 487 28.74 21.42 37.18
C GLY A 487 27.86 22.67 37.06
N LEU A 488 27.49 23.22 38.22
CA LEU A 488 26.71 24.44 38.42
C LEU A 488 27.62 25.70 38.42
N LEU A 489 27.06 26.84 37.99
CA LEU A 489 27.34 28.26 38.31
C LEU A 489 27.72 29.19 37.14
N GLY A 490 26.99 30.31 37.02
CA GLY A 490 27.55 31.55 36.45
C GLY A 490 26.53 32.53 35.85
N VAL A 491 25.85 33.30 36.69
CA VAL A 491 25.10 34.51 36.28
C VAL A 491 26.06 35.60 35.80
N THR A 492 25.85 36.17 34.62
CA THR A 492 26.18 37.58 34.35
C THR A 492 25.22 38.22 33.33
N LEU A 493 24.61 39.30 33.80
CA LEU A 493 23.79 40.28 33.11
C LEU A 493 24.68 41.20 32.24
N LEU A 494 24.34 41.45 30.98
CA LEU A 494 24.82 42.65 30.28
C LEU A 494 23.76 43.26 29.38
N THR A 495 23.15 44.32 29.91
CA THR A 495 22.41 45.38 29.23
C THR A 495 23.29 46.13 28.22
N ILE A 496 22.85 46.30 26.97
CA ILE A 496 23.19 47.47 26.14
C ILE A 496 21.93 48.00 25.44
N LEU A 497 21.53 49.20 25.87
CA LEU A 497 20.65 50.16 25.20
C LEU A 497 21.48 51.04 24.24
N PHE A 498 20.99 51.28 23.02
CA PHE A 498 21.07 52.56 22.27
C PHE A 498 20.20 52.41 21.00
N VAL A 499 18.96 52.90 20.94
CA VAL A 499 18.47 54.27 20.67
C VAL A 499 18.70 54.79 19.24
N ASN A 500 17.56 54.89 18.51
CA ASN A 500 17.13 55.85 17.48
C ASN A 500 17.91 56.02 16.16
N LYS A 501 17.19 55.84 15.04
CA LYS A 501 16.62 56.99 14.31
C LYS A 501 15.51 56.62 13.31
N ARG A 502 14.34 57.22 13.53
CA ARG A 502 13.28 57.48 12.54
C ARG A 502 13.83 58.01 11.21
N LYS A 503 13.20 57.62 10.09
CA LYS A 503 12.78 58.59 9.06
C LYS A 503 11.49 58.17 8.36
N LYS A 504 10.53 59.07 8.49
CA LYS A 504 9.21 59.16 7.87
C LYS A 504 9.33 60.04 6.62
N LYS A 505 8.76 59.64 5.48
CA LYS A 505 8.28 60.44 4.33
C LYS A 505 7.41 59.46 3.53
N ARG A 506 6.08 59.50 3.48
CA ARG A 506 5.08 60.52 3.08
C ARG A 506 5.23 61.09 1.66
N ASN A 507 4.25 60.69 0.85
CA ASN A 507 3.57 61.34 -0.28
C ASN A 507 4.30 61.40 -1.63
N LEU A 508 3.71 60.74 -2.64
CA LEU A 508 2.75 61.38 -3.56
C LEU A 508 1.56 60.46 -3.78
#